data_AF-A0A401LGD4-F1
#
_entry.id   AF-A0A401LGD4-F1
#
_cell.length_a   1.000
_cell.length_b   1.000
_cell.length_c   1.000
_cell.angle_alpha   90.00
_cell.angle_beta   90.00
_cell.angle_gamma   90.00
#
_symmetry.space_group_name_H-M   'P 1'
#
loop_
_entity.id
_entity.type
_entity.pdbx_description
1 polymer ?
#
loop_
_entity_poly.entity_id
_entity_poly.type
_entity_poly.pdbx_seq_one_letter_code
_entity_poly.pdbx_strand_id
1 'polypeptide(L)'
;MVSDMAKRKPNIVDILIIVVVVALCAVAVFKFGVVNQKESAGVDDSEEQRTYTALIDEVRMATVNALHEGDKIYDEKTGICLGTITAVKHEPFLKNVLLNDGTIQPVEFPDYYSVTLTIDGPVVEKDEGYFVDGVVEMKANSEMNVATKYAKPVMKITSISE
;
A
#
# COMPACT_ATOMS: atom_id res chain seq x y z
N MET A 1 -17.14 55.51 15.36
CA MET A 1 -16.53 56.40 14.35
C MET A 1 -16.03 55.52 13.23
N VAL A 2 -16.54 55.74 12.03
CA VAL A 2 -16.26 54.94 10.83
C VAL A 2 -14.80 55.18 10.45
N SER A 3 -14.01 54.11 10.40
CA SER A 3 -12.59 54.17 10.01
C SER A 3 -12.50 54.67 8.57
N ASP A 4 -11.95 55.88 8.43
CA ASP A 4 -11.68 56.53 7.15
C ASP A 4 -10.66 55.68 6.36
N MET A 5 -11.14 54.88 5.41
CA MET A 5 -10.26 54.15 4.50
C MET A 5 -9.72 55.13 3.46
N ALA A 6 -8.51 55.60 3.70
CA ALA A 6 -7.72 56.33 2.71
C ALA A 6 -7.56 55.47 1.45
N LYS A 7 -8.33 55.79 0.40
CA LYS A 7 -8.28 55.15 -0.92
C LYS A 7 -6.96 55.54 -1.60
N ARG A 8 -5.89 54.79 -1.33
CA ARG A 8 -4.61 54.94 -2.05
C ARG A 8 -4.80 54.43 -3.48
N LYS A 9 -4.46 55.27 -4.47
CA LYS A 9 -4.44 54.85 -5.88
C LYS A 9 -3.39 53.74 -5.99
N PRO A 10 -3.75 52.52 -6.42
CA PRO A 10 -2.76 51.45 -6.54
C PRO A 10 -1.71 51.90 -7.55
N ASN A 11 -0.46 51.94 -7.11
CA ASN A 11 0.65 52.26 -7.99
C ASN A 11 0.84 51.09 -8.96
N ILE A 12 1.35 51.32 -10.17
CA ILE A 12 1.50 50.25 -11.17
C ILE A 12 2.37 49.09 -10.66
N VAL A 13 3.32 49.40 -9.76
CA VAL A 13 4.16 48.43 -9.06
C VAL A 13 3.34 47.58 -8.06
N ASP A 14 2.37 48.19 -7.38
CA ASP A 14 1.50 47.50 -6.42
C ASP A 14 0.53 46.54 -7.13
N ILE A 15 0.00 46.97 -8.29
CA ILE A 15 -0.81 46.11 -9.17
C ILE A 15 0.02 44.91 -9.68
N LEU A 16 1.27 45.14 -10.07
CA LEU A 16 2.17 44.09 -10.56
C LEU A 16 2.48 43.06 -9.46
N ILE A 17 2.71 43.50 -8.23
CA ILE A 17 2.95 42.60 -7.08
C ILE A 17 1.71 41.74 -6.79
N ILE A 18 0.52 42.34 -6.80
CA ILE A 18 -0.73 41.61 -6.59
C ILE A 18 -0.93 40.54 -7.66
N VAL A 19 -0.64 40.84 -8.94
CA VAL A 19 -0.73 39.86 -10.03
C VAL A 19 0.24 38.69 -9.82
N VAL A 20 1.47 38.95 -9.38
CA VAL A 20 2.46 37.90 -9.09
C VAL A 20 2.00 37.02 -7.91
N VAL A 21 1.48 37.62 -6.84
CA VAL A 21 0.97 36.88 -5.68
C VAL A 21 -0.22 36.00 -6.08
N VAL A 22 -1.17 36.53 -6.86
CA VAL A 22 -2.32 35.76 -7.36
C VAL A 22 -1.87 34.61 -8.26
N ALA A 23 -0.87 34.83 -9.13
CA ALA A 23 -0.31 33.78 -9.97
C ALA A 23 0.37 32.67 -9.13
N LEU A 24 1.12 33.03 -8.09
CA LEU A 24 1.72 32.05 -7.18
C LEU A 24 0.67 31.28 -6.39
N CYS A 25 -0.37 31.94 -5.89
CA CYS A 25 -1.50 31.28 -5.23
C CYS A 25 -2.25 30.36 -6.19
N ALA A 26 -2.48 30.78 -7.44
CA ALA A 26 -3.12 29.95 -8.46
C ALA A 26 -2.28 28.71 -8.77
N VAL A 27 -0.95 28.85 -8.94
CA VAL A 27 -0.05 27.70 -9.15
C VAL A 27 -0.03 26.78 -7.93
N ALA A 28 -0.05 27.32 -6.70
CA ALA A 28 -0.14 26.52 -5.49
C ALA A 28 -1.47 25.76 -5.41
N VAL A 29 -2.61 26.42 -5.68
CA VAL A 29 -3.93 25.78 -5.67
C VAL A 29 -4.07 24.76 -6.81
N PHE A 30 -3.51 25.02 -8.00
CA PHE A 30 -3.47 24.02 -9.07
C PHE A 30 -2.54 22.84 -8.72
N LYS A 31 -1.33 23.10 -8.22
CA LYS A 31 -0.37 22.05 -7.86
C LYS A 31 -0.73 21.28 -6.60
N PHE A 32 -1.48 21.84 -5.65
CA PHE A 32 -1.85 21.16 -4.41
C PHE A 32 -3.33 20.77 -4.38
N GLY A 33 -4.20 21.49 -5.06
CA GLY A 33 -5.62 21.19 -5.18
C GLY A 33 -5.93 20.21 -6.31
N VAL A 34 -5.30 20.34 -7.48
CA VAL A 34 -5.56 19.42 -8.62
C VAL A 34 -4.62 18.21 -8.61
N VAL A 35 -3.39 18.32 -8.10
CA VAL A 35 -2.46 17.18 -8.04
C VAL A 35 -2.72 16.28 -6.82
N ASN A 36 -3.24 16.80 -5.70
CA ASN A 36 -3.78 15.94 -4.63
C ASN A 36 -5.23 15.50 -4.89
N GLN A 37 -5.85 16.01 -5.95
CA GLN A 37 -7.15 15.55 -6.46
C GLN A 37 -6.97 14.87 -7.84
N LYS A 38 -5.91 14.08 -7.93
CA LYS A 38 -5.91 12.85 -8.71
C LYS A 38 -5.85 11.75 -7.64
N GLU A 39 -6.95 11.15 -7.18
CA GLU A 39 -7.86 10.34 -7.99
C GLU A 39 -7.10 9.73 -9.15
N SER A 40 -6.91 8.40 -9.08
CA SER A 40 -6.40 7.51 -10.10
C SER A 40 -6.90 7.89 -11.51
N ALA A 41 -6.28 8.90 -12.10
CA ALA A 41 -6.70 9.52 -13.34
C ALA A 41 -5.94 8.81 -14.44
N GLY A 42 -6.42 7.61 -14.75
CA GLY A 42 -5.91 6.80 -15.86
C GLY A 42 -5.99 5.31 -15.66
N VAL A 43 -7.11 4.77 -15.18
CA VAL A 43 -7.53 3.40 -15.53
C VAL A 43 -9.05 3.41 -15.70
N ASP A 44 -9.49 3.73 -16.91
CA ASP A 44 -10.81 3.30 -17.39
C ASP A 44 -10.60 1.87 -17.88
N ASP A 45 -10.57 0.92 -16.94
CA ASP A 45 -10.65 -0.52 -17.13
C ASP A 45 -10.94 -1.08 -15.75
N SER A 46 -12.04 -1.83 -15.64
CA SER A 46 -12.52 -2.43 -14.40
C SER A 46 -11.38 -2.85 -13.48
N GLU A 47 -11.32 -2.30 -12.26
CA GLU A 47 -10.59 -2.93 -11.17
C GLU A 47 -11.22 -4.31 -10.97
N GLU A 48 -10.69 -5.30 -11.69
CA GLU A 48 -11.12 -6.68 -11.55
C GLU A 48 -10.69 -7.11 -10.15
N GLN A 49 -11.69 -7.41 -9.32
CA GLN A 49 -11.41 -8.02 -8.03
C GLN A 49 -10.82 -9.40 -8.32
N ARG A 50 -9.53 -9.55 -8.01
CA ARG A 50 -8.81 -10.82 -8.11
C ARG A 50 -8.44 -11.30 -6.73
N THR A 51 -8.52 -12.61 -6.57
CA THR A 51 -8.04 -13.29 -5.39
C THR A 51 -6.56 -13.63 -5.57
N TYR A 52 -5.76 -13.41 -4.54
CA TYR A 52 -4.36 -13.84 -4.54
C TYR A 52 -3.99 -14.42 -3.18
N THR A 53 -2.92 -15.21 -3.18
CA THR A 53 -2.41 -15.86 -1.97
C THR A 53 -1.07 -15.23 -1.58
N ALA A 54 -0.90 -14.99 -0.28
CA ALA A 54 0.35 -14.51 0.28
C ALA A 54 0.79 -15.38 1.47
N LEU A 55 2.09 -15.52 1.64
CA LEU A 55 2.73 -16.26 2.72
C LEU A 55 3.47 -15.27 3.64
N ILE A 56 3.27 -15.41 4.94
CA ILE A 56 4.01 -14.70 5.97
C ILE A 56 4.72 -15.76 6.80
N ASP A 57 6.04 -15.84 6.65
CA ASP A 57 6.87 -16.82 7.36
C ASP A 57 7.48 -16.24 8.63
N GLU A 58 7.92 -17.14 9.51
CA GLU A 58 8.71 -16.81 10.71
C GLU A 58 8.00 -15.80 11.65
N VAL A 59 6.71 -15.98 11.89
CA VAL A 59 5.94 -15.13 12.82
C VAL A 59 5.54 -15.86 14.10
N ARG A 60 5.41 -15.09 15.20
CA ARG A 60 4.91 -15.62 16.47
C ARG A 60 3.39 -15.71 16.46
N MET A 61 2.85 -16.53 17.36
CA MET A 61 1.40 -16.69 17.54
C MET A 61 0.66 -15.36 17.79
N ALA A 62 1.33 -14.36 18.38
CA ALA A 62 0.78 -13.02 18.55
C ALA A 62 0.42 -12.36 17.19
N THR A 63 1.25 -12.54 16.16
CA THR A 63 0.98 -12.04 14.80
C THR A 63 -0.10 -12.87 14.12
N VAL A 64 -0.09 -14.19 14.30
CA VAL A 64 -1.15 -15.08 13.79
C VAL A 64 -2.52 -14.61 14.30
N ASN A 65 -2.62 -14.38 15.62
CA ASN A 65 -3.83 -13.89 16.28
C ASN A 65 -4.18 -12.43 15.97
N ALA A 66 -3.29 -11.70 15.28
CA ALA A 66 -3.53 -10.33 14.86
C ALA A 66 -4.12 -10.25 13.45
N LEU A 67 -4.10 -11.35 12.69
CA LEU A 67 -4.60 -11.43 11.32
C LEU A 67 -5.98 -12.09 11.31
N HIS A 68 -6.99 -11.37 10.85
CA HIS A 68 -8.37 -11.87 10.80
C HIS A 68 -8.97 -11.71 9.41
N GLU A 69 -9.94 -12.57 9.10
CA GLU A 69 -10.81 -12.38 7.93
C GLU A 69 -11.57 -11.04 8.04
N GLY A 70 -11.62 -10.31 6.93
CA GLY A 70 -12.16 -8.95 6.86
C GLY A 70 -11.16 -7.83 7.14
N ASP A 71 -9.94 -8.15 7.62
CA ASP A 71 -8.91 -7.12 7.81
C ASP A 71 -8.40 -6.62 6.45
N LYS A 72 -8.19 -5.31 6.36
CA LYS A 72 -7.56 -4.68 5.19
C LYS A 72 -6.04 -4.72 5.31
N ILE A 73 -5.39 -5.01 4.20
CA ILE A 73 -3.93 -5.00 4.07
C ILE A 73 -3.52 -3.79 3.25
N TYR A 74 -2.49 -3.11 3.69
CA TYR A 74 -1.93 -1.93 3.05
C TYR A 74 -0.45 -2.15 2.74
N ASP A 75 0.04 -1.64 1.62
CA ASP A 75 1.48 -1.53 1.41
C ASP A 75 2.05 -0.51 2.40
N GLU A 76 3.08 -0.88 3.15
CA GLU A 76 3.61 -0.01 4.21
C GLU A 76 4.25 1.27 3.64
N LYS A 77 4.81 1.20 2.43
CA LYS A 77 5.53 2.33 1.82
C LYS A 77 4.59 3.38 1.26
N THR A 78 3.56 2.94 0.53
CA THR A 78 2.64 3.84 -0.19
C THR A 78 1.34 4.09 0.57
N GLY A 79 0.96 3.21 1.49
CA GLY A 79 -0.34 3.25 2.18
C GLY A 79 -1.52 2.81 1.31
N ILE A 80 -1.26 2.28 0.11
CA ILE A 80 -2.28 1.79 -0.82
C ILE A 80 -2.90 0.50 -0.27
N CYS A 81 -4.22 0.38 -0.36
CA CYS A 81 -4.95 -0.80 0.08
C CYS A 81 -4.75 -1.93 -0.94
N LEU A 82 -4.10 -3.02 -0.51
CA LEU A 82 -3.81 -4.19 -1.35
C LEU A 82 -5.00 -5.15 -1.44
N GLY A 83 -5.93 -5.07 -0.51
CA GLY A 83 -7.13 -5.90 -0.49
C GLY A 83 -7.64 -6.19 0.91
N THR A 84 -8.56 -7.15 0.98
CA THR A 84 -9.19 -7.63 2.21
C THR A 84 -8.90 -9.12 2.38
N ILE A 85 -8.51 -9.53 3.60
CA ILE A 85 -8.27 -10.93 3.92
C ILE A 85 -9.59 -11.69 3.89
N THR A 86 -9.67 -12.77 3.12
CA THR A 86 -10.85 -13.65 3.01
C THR A 86 -10.64 -15.00 3.69
N ALA A 87 -9.39 -15.42 3.90
CA ALA A 87 -9.07 -16.62 4.68
C ALA A 87 -7.68 -16.51 5.32
N VAL A 88 -7.54 -17.08 6.52
CA VAL A 88 -6.27 -17.18 7.26
C VAL A 88 -6.02 -18.64 7.61
N LYS A 89 -4.86 -19.18 7.22
CA LYS A 89 -4.39 -20.51 7.61
C LYS A 89 -2.99 -20.40 8.17
N HIS A 90 -2.68 -21.14 9.23
CA HIS A 90 -1.34 -21.16 9.80
C HIS A 90 -0.85 -22.59 10.04
N GLU A 91 0.47 -22.78 9.94
CA GLU A 91 1.17 -24.04 10.17
C GLU A 91 2.48 -23.81 10.93
N PRO A 92 3.07 -24.84 11.58
CA PRO A 92 4.38 -24.70 12.22
C PRO A 92 5.45 -24.28 11.21
N PHE A 93 6.29 -23.31 11.57
CA PHE A 93 7.38 -22.87 10.71
C PHE A 93 8.48 -23.93 10.67
N LEU A 94 8.89 -24.35 9.48
CA LEU A 94 9.98 -25.30 9.29
C LEU A 94 11.27 -24.57 8.93
N LYS A 95 12.34 -24.84 9.67
CA LYS A 95 13.67 -24.32 9.40
C LYS A 95 14.58 -25.43 8.91
N ASN A 96 15.30 -25.18 7.82
CA ASN A 96 16.32 -26.10 7.33
C ASN A 96 17.55 -26.07 8.24
N VAL A 97 17.91 -27.22 8.81
CA VAL A 97 19.10 -27.37 9.67
C VAL A 97 20.07 -28.37 9.04
N LEU A 98 21.36 -28.02 9.07
CA LEU A 98 22.45 -28.91 8.68
C LEU A 98 22.74 -29.88 9.83
N LEU A 99 22.57 -31.17 9.57
CA LEU A 99 22.88 -32.24 10.51
C LEU A 99 24.37 -32.59 10.48
N ASN A 100 24.83 -33.28 11.53
CA ASN A 100 26.23 -33.71 11.67
C ASN A 100 26.68 -34.69 10.57
N ASP A 101 25.74 -35.31 9.85
CA ASP A 101 26.01 -36.19 8.71
C ASP A 101 26.08 -35.45 7.36
N GLY A 102 25.98 -34.11 7.37
CA GLY A 102 26.02 -33.26 6.19
C GLY A 102 24.70 -33.16 5.43
N THR A 103 23.62 -33.78 5.91
CA THR A 103 22.29 -33.67 5.32
C THR A 103 21.54 -32.43 5.81
N ILE A 104 20.61 -31.92 4.99
CA ILE A 104 19.71 -30.83 5.35
C ILE A 104 18.34 -31.41 5.61
N GLN A 105 17.80 -31.17 6.81
CA GLN A 105 16.45 -31.60 7.18
C GLN A 105 15.61 -30.40 7.63
N PRO A 106 14.35 -30.28 7.16
CA PRO A 106 13.41 -29.32 7.72
C PRO A 106 12.98 -29.79 9.11
N VAL A 107 13.17 -28.94 10.11
CA VAL A 107 12.72 -29.18 11.49
C VAL A 107 11.77 -28.07 11.92
N GLU A 108 10.75 -28.43 12.70
CA GLU A 108 9.87 -27.43 13.30
C GLU A 108 10.67 -26.48 14.19
N PHE A 109 10.47 -25.18 13.99
CA PHE A 109 11.06 -24.14 14.82
C PHE A 109 10.02 -23.71 15.88
N PRO A 110 10.20 -24.09 17.17
CA PRO A 110 9.18 -23.87 18.19
C PRO A 110 8.78 -22.40 18.33
N ASP A 111 7.49 -22.16 18.58
CA ASP A 111 6.86 -20.84 18.75
C ASP A 111 6.82 -19.93 17.50
N TYR A 112 7.21 -20.46 16.33
CA TYR A 112 7.12 -19.78 15.04
C TYR A 112 6.18 -20.50 14.08
N TYR A 113 5.50 -19.72 13.26
CA TYR A 113 4.45 -20.16 12.36
C TYR A 113 4.61 -19.51 10.98
N SER A 114 4.17 -20.26 9.98
CA SER A 114 3.93 -19.78 8.62
C SER A 114 2.43 -19.53 8.47
N VAL A 115 2.05 -18.37 7.96
CA VAL A 115 0.65 -17.97 7.75
C VAL A 115 0.40 -17.78 6.26
N THR A 116 -0.52 -18.57 5.71
CA THR A 116 -1.04 -18.40 4.37
C THR A 116 -2.32 -17.59 4.42
N LEU A 117 -2.34 -16.45 3.72
CA LEU A 117 -3.48 -15.56 3.58
C LEU A 117 -4.07 -15.69 2.18
N THR A 118 -5.40 -15.73 2.10
CA THR A 118 -6.13 -15.48 0.86
C THR A 118 -6.70 -14.07 0.92
N ILE A 119 -6.43 -13.27 -0.10
CA ILE A 119 -6.71 -11.84 -0.13
C ILE A 119 -7.47 -11.53 -1.41
N ASP A 120 -8.57 -10.80 -1.28
CA ASP A 120 -9.33 -10.26 -2.42
C ASP A 120 -9.02 -8.77 -2.58
N GLY A 121 -8.53 -8.38 -3.76
CA GLY A 121 -8.01 -7.04 -3.99
C GLY A 121 -8.23 -6.51 -5.40
N PRO A 122 -8.19 -5.18 -5.58
CA PRO A 122 -8.34 -4.53 -6.88
C PRO A 122 -7.04 -4.65 -7.68
N VAL A 123 -6.77 -5.84 -8.20
CA VAL A 123 -5.57 -6.13 -8.98
C VAL A 123 -5.90 -6.01 -10.46
N VAL A 124 -5.32 -5.00 -11.10
CA VAL A 124 -5.43 -4.74 -12.53
C VAL A 124 -4.28 -5.46 -13.24
N GLU A 125 -4.63 -6.33 -14.18
CA GLU A 125 -3.68 -6.93 -15.10
C GLU A 125 -3.36 -5.93 -16.24
N LYS A 126 -2.07 -5.78 -16.54
CA LYS A 126 -1.56 -5.00 -17.67
C LYS A 126 -0.58 -5.88 -18.45
N ASP A 127 -0.24 -5.48 -19.67
CA ASP A 127 0.69 -6.22 -20.53
C ASP A 127 2.04 -6.59 -19.86
N GLU A 128 2.47 -5.79 -18.88
CA GLU A 128 3.75 -5.95 -18.18
C GLU A 128 3.63 -6.67 -16.82
N GLY A 129 2.42 -6.94 -16.32
CA GLY A 129 2.19 -7.62 -15.04
C GLY A 129 0.94 -7.16 -14.30
N TYR A 130 0.87 -7.50 -13.01
CA TYR A 130 -0.27 -7.21 -12.13
C TYR A 130 0.01 -5.99 -11.26
N PHE A 131 -0.97 -5.09 -11.11
CA PHE A 131 -0.81 -3.85 -10.37
C PHE A 131 -2.03 -3.54 -9.50
N VAL A 132 -1.79 -3.00 -8.30
CA VAL A 132 -2.84 -2.42 -7.45
C VAL A 132 -2.76 -0.90 -7.52
N ASP A 133 -3.89 -0.25 -7.79
CA ASP A 133 -4.03 1.21 -7.98
C ASP A 133 -3.00 1.79 -8.98
N GLY A 134 -2.56 0.97 -9.95
CA GLY A 134 -1.56 1.34 -10.96
C GLY A 134 -0.14 1.65 -10.46
N VAL A 135 0.11 1.58 -9.15
CA VAL A 135 1.37 2.00 -8.51
C VAL A 135 2.10 0.82 -7.87
N VAL A 136 1.38 -0.06 -7.18
CA VAL A 136 1.99 -1.21 -6.49
C VAL A 136 2.02 -2.40 -7.43
N GLU A 137 3.21 -2.78 -7.88
CA GLU A 137 3.39 -3.96 -8.72
C GLU A 137 3.33 -5.25 -7.88
N MET A 138 2.46 -6.17 -8.29
CA MET A 138 2.22 -7.47 -7.65
C MET A 138 2.99 -8.54 -8.41
N LYS A 139 4.15 -8.94 -7.89
CA LYS A 139 5.01 -9.97 -8.47
C LYS A 139 4.92 -11.26 -7.66
N ALA A 140 4.60 -12.38 -8.33
CA ALA A 140 4.71 -13.69 -7.72
C ALA A 140 6.15 -13.95 -7.24
N ASN A 141 6.27 -14.54 -6.05
CA ASN A 141 7.51 -14.75 -5.30
C ASN A 141 8.22 -13.47 -4.81
N SER A 142 7.63 -12.29 -4.96
CA SER A 142 8.18 -11.06 -4.37
C SER A 142 7.73 -10.90 -2.93
N GLU A 143 8.64 -10.40 -2.10
CA GLU A 143 8.37 -9.97 -0.73
C GLU A 143 7.99 -8.48 -0.70
N MET A 144 7.07 -8.12 0.19
CA MET A 144 6.70 -6.74 0.46
C MET A 144 6.36 -6.54 1.94
N ASN A 145 6.65 -5.34 2.44
CA ASN A 145 6.29 -4.95 3.80
C ASN A 145 4.85 -4.45 3.76
N VAL A 146 4.00 -5.06 4.56
CA VAL A 146 2.58 -4.70 4.61
C VAL A 146 2.19 -4.29 6.02
N ALA A 147 1.16 -3.47 6.11
CA ALA A 147 0.53 -3.07 7.34
C ALA A 147 -0.91 -3.56 7.37
N THR A 148 -1.29 -4.21 8.45
CA THR A 148 -2.68 -4.41 8.84
C THR A 148 -3.00 -3.47 10.01
N LYS A 149 -4.24 -3.52 10.49
CA LYS A 149 -4.63 -2.77 11.68
C LYS A 149 -3.81 -3.13 12.92
N TYR A 150 -3.32 -4.37 13.02
CA TYR A 150 -2.74 -4.92 14.24
C TYR A 150 -1.29 -5.41 14.10
N ALA A 151 -0.78 -5.56 12.87
CA ALA A 151 0.57 -6.07 12.62
C ALA A 151 1.20 -5.43 11.38
N LYS A 152 2.54 -5.51 11.30
CA LYS A 152 3.31 -5.09 10.13
C LYS A 152 4.21 -6.21 9.63
N PRO A 153 3.64 -7.29 9.06
CA PRO A 153 4.43 -8.42 8.60
C PRO A 153 5.10 -8.15 7.25
N VAL A 154 6.14 -8.91 6.96
CA VAL A 154 6.63 -9.09 5.59
C VAL A 154 5.83 -10.22 4.97
N MET A 155 5.17 -9.96 3.85
CA MET A 155 4.44 -10.99 3.11
C MET A 155 5.13 -11.27 1.78
N LYS A 156 5.05 -12.51 1.34
CA LYS A 156 5.50 -12.97 0.03
C LYS A 156 4.28 -13.38 -0.80
N ILE A 157 4.11 -12.79 -1.97
CA ILE A 157 3.02 -13.18 -2.88
C ILE A 157 3.36 -14.56 -3.45
N THR A 158 2.52 -15.57 -3.23
CA THR A 158 2.77 -16.95 -3.68
C THR A 158 2.08 -17.26 -5.00
N SER A 159 0.85 -16.80 -5.17
CA SER A 159 0.09 -16.94 -6.41
C SER A 159 -0.91 -15.79 -6.56
N ILE A 160 -1.18 -15.43 -7.81
CA ILE A 160 -2.24 -14.50 -8.20
C ILE A 160 -3.17 -15.36 -9.06
N SER A 161 -4.46 -15.48 -8.70
CA SER A 161 -5.40 -16.24 -9.53
C SER A 161 -5.72 -15.43 -10.80
N GLU A 162 -5.79 -16.11 -11.94
CA GLU A 162 -6.33 -15.57 -13.19
C GLU A 162 -7.80 -15.16 -13.02
#